data_AF-E7GID6-F1
#
_entry.id   AF-E7GID6-F1
#
_cell.length_a   1.000
_cell.length_b   1.000
_cell.length_c   1.000
_cell.angle_alpha   90.00
_cell.angle_beta   90.00
_cell.angle_gamma   90.00
#
_symmetry.space_group_name_H-M   'P 1'
#
loop_
_entity.id
_entity.type
_entity.pdbx_description
1 polymer ?
#
loop_
_entity_poly.entity_id
_entity_poly.type
_entity_poly.pdbx_seq_one_letter_code
_entity_poly.pdbx_strand_id
1 'polypeptide(L)'
;MKTDQDIRRSIEEKRQDYIDAALFIWEHPENIFEEYRSSACLAELLKKNGFRLREKAAGLDTAFVAEWGSGRPIIGYMGEFDALPGLSQEADCLTRKPVTEGGPGHGCGHHILGTAAVAAAVANKEFIESNKITGTVRFYGCPAEEGGAGKVLMAQAGLFDDCDAAVSWHPTDDNGIWSINFHAQQKVEFTFTGNEKKSANAKEAMQLFYLGAQNLRHHLDKCFVVRSGILKTGDEEGGYPLESKVLYAYRAHVSTQVEAAVARLHQVAEGAAMITGCTLKTEFKTGTTELLPNRTLERLMYDKYTATGTVEMTAPDWEYAARMHQALPENGERATFDLMRLLYAEQAEEIIEQVKGKAYNPYLYPFREIEIHKPGSTDICDVSWFTPTAQCVSACYVKDTLGHSWQEVAQGKSGICMKGMLVAAKVMALTGAELFRTPETLKAVRAEFSERRGQKEYRPLLAGAVTENREDTTCCENFSEIHFVGIEDDGLASRHTGSAGNLGGNALEAMQAFEMAMHVMGKYLSPLCRIRQRILETGDEDIVRVPCLAKLEISVEGDESGGRYIRRAAKGAALMTGCKAEFYSGE
;
A
#
# COMPACT_ATOMS: atom_id res chain seq x y z
N MET A 1 41.50 -8.59 -13.11
CA MET A 1 40.03 -8.67 -13.07
C MET A 1 39.62 -8.10 -11.72
N LYS A 2 38.78 -7.06 -11.67
CA LYS A 2 38.28 -6.55 -10.38
C LYS A 2 37.50 -7.68 -9.70
N THR A 3 37.83 -7.94 -8.44
CA THR A 3 37.29 -8.96 -7.56
C THR A 3 36.16 -8.40 -6.69
N ASP A 4 35.47 -9.26 -5.96
CA ASP A 4 34.48 -8.88 -4.96
C ASP A 4 35.08 -7.93 -3.88
N GLN A 5 36.38 -8.05 -3.57
CA GLN A 5 37.09 -7.12 -2.68
C GLN A 5 37.28 -5.73 -3.31
N ASP A 6 37.52 -5.67 -4.63
CA ASP A 6 37.67 -4.40 -5.34
C ASP A 6 36.34 -3.62 -5.43
N ILE A 7 35.21 -4.34 -5.52
CA ILE A 7 33.87 -3.73 -5.46
C ILE A 7 33.66 -3.05 -4.11
N ARG A 8 33.94 -3.76 -3.01
CA ARG A 8 33.82 -3.20 -1.65
C ARG A 8 34.73 -2.00 -1.46
N ARG A 9 35.98 -2.10 -1.93
CA ARG A 9 36.94 -1.01 -1.85
C ARG A 9 36.49 0.22 -2.63
N SER A 10 35.90 0.05 -3.83
CA SER A 10 35.35 1.15 -4.62
C SER A 10 34.26 1.94 -3.86
N ILE A 11 33.42 1.25 -3.10
CA ILE A 11 32.39 1.91 -2.27
C ILE A 11 33.05 2.68 -1.14
N GLU A 12 34.04 2.08 -0.48
CA GLU A 12 34.78 2.73 0.62
C GLU A 12 35.60 3.94 0.18
N GLU A 13 36.24 3.89 -0.98
CA GLU A 13 37.01 5.00 -1.55
C GLU A 13 36.13 6.23 -1.85
N LYS A 14 34.83 6.02 -2.13
CA LYS A 14 33.84 7.08 -2.36
C LYS A 14 32.88 7.29 -1.20
N ARG A 15 33.17 6.72 -0.01
CA ARG A 15 32.32 6.76 1.17
C ARG A 15 31.79 8.17 1.48
N GLN A 16 32.68 9.16 1.44
CA GLN A 16 32.31 10.52 1.84
C GLN A 16 31.29 11.14 0.88
N ASP A 17 31.45 10.96 -0.43
CA ASP A 17 30.48 11.44 -1.44
C ASP A 17 29.07 10.88 -1.17
N TYR A 18 28.98 9.61 -0.75
CA TYR A 18 27.70 8.98 -0.41
C TYR A 18 27.14 9.50 0.92
N ILE A 19 27.96 9.61 1.97
CA ILE A 19 27.52 10.14 3.26
C ILE A 19 27.03 11.59 3.10
N ASP A 20 27.75 12.42 2.35
CA ASP A 20 27.37 13.81 2.12
C ASP A 20 26.02 13.91 1.39
N ALA A 21 25.77 13.03 0.40
CA ALA A 21 24.48 12.96 -0.29
C ALA A 21 23.34 12.54 0.66
N ALA A 22 23.53 11.49 1.45
CA ALA A 22 22.53 11.04 2.42
C ALA A 22 22.21 12.12 3.46
N LEU A 23 23.23 12.81 3.98
CA LEU A 23 23.05 13.90 4.95
C LEU A 23 22.37 15.10 4.32
N PHE A 24 22.73 15.46 3.08
CA PHE A 24 22.06 16.52 2.34
C PHE A 24 20.56 16.23 2.18
N ILE A 25 20.20 15.01 1.77
CA ILE A 25 18.80 14.61 1.61
C ILE A 25 18.07 14.60 2.96
N TRP A 26 18.73 14.14 4.02
CA TRP A 26 18.17 14.17 5.38
C TRP A 26 17.84 15.59 5.85
N GLU A 27 18.73 16.55 5.56
CA GLU A 27 18.57 17.97 5.93
C GLU A 27 17.50 18.69 5.11
N HIS A 28 17.08 18.10 3.99
CA HIS A 28 16.07 18.66 3.08
C HIS A 28 14.93 17.66 2.85
N PRO A 29 14.17 17.30 3.90
CA PRO A 29 13.04 16.40 3.75
C PRO A 29 11.96 17.05 2.88
N GLU A 30 11.51 16.34 1.85
CA GLU A 30 10.52 16.78 0.87
C GLU A 30 9.40 15.74 0.78
N ASN A 31 8.14 16.18 0.73
CA ASN A 31 7.00 15.26 0.67
C ASN A 31 6.90 14.59 -0.70
N ILE A 32 6.02 13.59 -0.79
CA ILE A 32 5.68 12.89 -2.04
C ILE A 32 5.43 13.86 -3.20
N PHE A 33 6.06 13.59 -4.35
CA PHE A 33 6.02 14.41 -5.59
C PHE A 33 6.62 15.83 -5.49
N GLU A 34 7.23 16.18 -4.36
CA GLU A 34 7.90 17.47 -4.14
C GLU A 34 9.42 17.31 -3.90
N GLU A 35 9.97 16.12 -4.14
CA GLU A 35 11.35 15.71 -3.83
C GLU A 35 12.42 16.27 -4.80
N TYR A 36 12.32 17.55 -5.15
CA TYR A 36 13.15 18.19 -6.16
C TYR A 36 14.64 18.19 -5.78
N ARG A 37 14.97 18.53 -4.53
CA ARG A 37 16.37 18.58 -4.08
C ARG A 37 16.95 17.19 -3.93
N SER A 38 16.15 16.26 -3.42
CA SER A 38 16.58 14.89 -3.17
C SER A 38 16.83 14.14 -4.48
N SER A 39 15.90 14.27 -5.44
CA SER A 39 16.05 13.74 -6.79
C SER A 39 17.28 14.33 -7.51
N ALA A 40 17.43 15.66 -7.48
CA ALA A 40 18.57 16.32 -8.12
C ALA A 40 19.92 15.92 -7.50
N CYS A 41 19.97 15.75 -6.18
CA CYS A 41 21.18 15.31 -5.46
C CYS A 41 21.68 13.96 -5.99
N LEU A 42 20.79 12.96 -6.07
CA LEU A 42 21.13 11.62 -6.55
C LEU A 42 21.44 11.61 -8.06
N ALA A 43 20.65 12.35 -8.85
CA ALA A 43 20.86 12.45 -10.30
C ALA A 43 22.22 13.05 -10.64
N GLU A 44 22.62 14.15 -10.00
CA GLU A 44 23.92 14.78 -10.21
C GLU A 44 25.08 13.91 -9.71
N LEU A 45 24.89 13.16 -8.61
CA LEU A 45 25.89 12.19 -8.15
C LEU A 45 26.13 11.07 -9.19
N LEU A 46 25.07 10.55 -9.80
CA LEU A 46 25.16 9.55 -10.87
C LEU A 46 25.80 10.12 -12.14
N LYS A 47 25.42 11.34 -12.54
CA LYS A 47 25.99 12.05 -13.69
C LYS A 47 27.48 12.33 -13.52
N LYS A 48 27.92 12.73 -12.32
CA LYS A 48 29.36 12.88 -11.96
C LYS A 48 30.12 11.58 -12.15
N ASN A 49 29.45 10.43 -11.97
CA ASN A 49 30.01 9.09 -12.19
C ASN A 49 29.81 8.56 -13.62
N GLY A 50 29.38 9.41 -14.55
CA GLY A 50 29.32 9.14 -15.99
C GLY A 50 28.03 8.49 -16.48
N PHE A 51 26.98 8.40 -15.65
CA PHE A 51 25.68 7.92 -16.09
C PHE A 51 24.97 8.94 -16.99
N ARG A 52 24.25 8.45 -17.99
CA ARG A 52 23.34 9.25 -18.82
C ARG A 52 21.99 9.35 -18.14
N LEU A 53 21.51 10.56 -17.93
CA LEU A 53 20.22 10.81 -17.27
C LEU A 53 19.08 10.98 -18.27
N ARG A 54 17.93 10.42 -17.91
CA ARG A 54 16.60 10.73 -18.44
C ARG A 54 15.77 11.27 -17.29
N GLU A 55 15.66 12.60 -17.21
CA GLU A 55 14.83 13.28 -16.22
C GLU A 55 13.34 13.18 -16.57
N LYS A 56 12.50 13.49 -15.58
CA LYS A 56 11.03 13.50 -15.69
C LYS A 56 10.47 12.17 -16.21
N ALA A 57 11.02 11.07 -15.72
CA ALA A 57 10.63 9.74 -16.14
C ALA A 57 9.14 9.50 -15.82
N ALA A 58 8.42 8.81 -16.70
CA ALA A 58 6.97 8.63 -16.59
C ALA A 58 6.14 9.94 -16.48
N GLY A 59 6.69 11.09 -16.85
CA GLY A 59 6.03 12.39 -16.72
C GLY A 59 6.00 12.93 -15.29
N LEU A 60 6.70 12.30 -14.34
CA LEU A 60 6.80 12.74 -12.95
C LEU A 60 8.00 13.66 -12.79
N ASP A 61 7.82 14.87 -12.25
CA ASP A 61 8.87 15.89 -12.21
C ASP A 61 10.13 15.46 -11.44
N THR A 62 9.98 14.63 -10.41
CA THR A 62 11.07 14.17 -9.53
C THR A 62 11.54 12.75 -9.83
N ALA A 63 10.94 12.04 -10.79
CA ALA A 63 11.43 10.73 -11.22
C ALA A 63 12.51 10.87 -12.31
N PHE A 64 13.49 9.97 -12.29
CA PHE A 64 14.51 9.90 -13.33
C PHE A 64 15.05 8.48 -13.54
N VAL A 65 15.65 8.25 -14.70
CA VAL A 65 16.40 7.02 -15.00
C VAL A 65 17.83 7.41 -15.32
N ALA A 66 18.80 6.73 -14.72
CA ALA A 66 20.22 6.91 -15.02
C ALA A 66 20.82 5.62 -15.56
N GLU A 67 21.50 5.68 -16.71
CA GLU A 67 22.08 4.49 -17.35
C GLU A 67 23.56 4.64 -17.62
N TRP A 68 24.29 3.55 -17.41
CA TRP A 68 25.65 3.38 -17.90
C TRP A 68 25.83 2.04 -18.59
N GLY A 69 26.60 2.04 -19.67
CA GLY A 69 26.86 0.84 -20.48
C GLY A 69 25.94 0.72 -21.69
N SER A 70 25.85 -0.51 -22.21
CA SER A 70 25.07 -0.84 -23.40
C SER A 70 24.83 -2.34 -23.50
N GLY A 71 23.69 -2.73 -24.07
CA GLY A 71 23.34 -4.14 -24.29
C GLY A 71 22.79 -4.80 -23.04
N ARG A 72 22.69 -6.12 -23.08
CA ARG A 72 22.16 -6.96 -22.00
C ARG A 72 23.29 -7.65 -21.22
N PRO A 73 23.07 -7.99 -19.94
CA PRO A 73 21.83 -7.77 -19.19
C PRO A 73 21.66 -6.32 -18.70
N ILE A 74 20.41 -5.95 -18.41
CA ILE A 74 20.05 -4.68 -17.75
C ILE A 74 19.73 -4.97 -16.28
N ILE A 75 20.62 -4.54 -15.38
CA ILE A 75 20.44 -4.70 -13.94
C ILE A 75 20.05 -3.37 -13.33
N GLY A 76 18.86 -3.35 -12.72
CA GLY A 76 18.21 -2.18 -12.14
C GLY A 76 18.51 -2.00 -10.64
N TYR A 77 18.68 -0.76 -10.21
CA TYR A 77 18.79 -0.34 -8.81
C TYR A 77 17.67 0.63 -8.49
N MET A 78 16.90 0.35 -7.44
CA MET A 78 15.77 1.19 -7.03
C MET A 78 16.21 2.15 -5.94
N GLY A 79 16.01 3.44 -6.16
CA GLY A 79 16.35 4.46 -5.17
C GLY A 79 15.18 5.39 -4.87
N GLU A 80 14.79 5.41 -3.60
CA GLU A 80 13.73 6.26 -3.04
C GLU A 80 14.34 7.42 -2.26
N PHE A 81 13.55 8.47 -2.02
CA PHE A 81 14.04 9.69 -1.40
C PHE A 81 12.93 10.61 -0.84
N ASP A 82 11.68 10.19 -0.82
CA ASP A 82 10.56 10.95 -0.25
C ASP A 82 10.53 10.91 1.29
N ALA A 83 10.08 12.00 1.90
CA ALA A 83 9.94 12.13 3.34
C ALA A 83 8.46 12.07 3.77
N LEU A 84 8.26 11.85 5.06
CA LEU A 84 6.94 11.73 5.69
C LEU A 84 6.50 13.05 6.32
N PRO A 85 5.21 13.45 6.18
CA PRO A 85 4.69 14.67 6.76
C PRO A 85 4.63 14.61 8.29
N GLY A 86 4.86 15.75 8.97
CA GLY A 86 4.72 15.87 10.42
C GLY A 86 5.80 15.18 11.27
N LEU A 87 6.85 14.65 10.63
CA LEU A 87 7.96 13.95 11.28
C LEU A 87 9.26 14.76 11.35
N SER A 88 9.21 16.09 11.15
CA SER A 88 10.38 16.95 11.39
C SER A 88 10.92 16.72 12.79
N GLN A 89 12.24 16.56 12.89
CA GLN A 89 12.89 16.17 14.13
C GLN A 89 14.39 16.52 14.10
N GLU A 90 14.90 17.07 15.20
CA GLU A 90 16.33 17.23 15.41
C GLU A 90 17.03 15.87 15.55
N ALA A 91 18.18 15.73 14.89
CA ALA A 91 19.03 14.55 15.01
C ALA A 91 19.54 14.35 16.45
N ASP A 92 19.83 13.10 16.78
CA ASP A 92 20.46 12.63 18.02
C ASP A 92 19.73 13.01 19.31
N CYS A 93 18.47 13.43 19.20
CA CYS A 93 17.62 13.80 20.32
C CYS A 93 16.90 12.58 20.93
N LEU A 94 16.77 12.59 22.26
CA LEU A 94 16.05 11.55 23.01
C LEU A 94 14.58 11.90 23.27
N THR A 95 14.15 13.06 22.79
CA THR A 95 12.78 13.55 22.91
C THR A 95 12.33 14.14 21.59
N ARG A 96 11.00 14.12 21.37
CA ARG A 96 10.41 14.75 20.20
C ARG A 96 10.70 16.25 20.22
N LYS A 97 11.43 16.72 19.22
CA LYS A 97 11.89 18.10 19.07
C LYS A 97 11.94 18.46 17.58
N PRO A 98 10.80 18.88 17.00
CA PRO A 98 10.73 19.24 15.59
C PRO A 98 11.62 20.44 15.25
N VAL A 99 12.38 20.35 14.15
CA VAL A 99 13.12 21.50 13.60
C VAL A 99 12.13 22.53 13.05
N THR A 100 11.07 22.04 12.40
CA THR A 100 9.93 22.83 11.94
C THR A 100 8.66 22.14 12.38
N GLU A 101 7.83 22.81 13.18
CA GLU A 101 6.58 22.23 13.68
C GLU A 101 5.67 21.81 12.51
N GLY A 102 5.21 20.56 12.52
CA GLY A 102 4.41 19.97 11.42
C GLY A 102 5.18 19.72 10.11
N GLY A 103 6.48 20.06 10.05
CA GLY A 103 7.31 19.83 8.86
C GLY A 103 7.60 18.35 8.62
N PRO A 104 8.12 17.99 7.42
CA PRO A 104 8.42 16.62 7.07
C PRO A 104 9.73 16.11 7.70
N GLY A 105 9.91 14.79 7.69
CA GLY A 105 11.15 14.12 8.12
C GLY A 105 11.29 12.72 7.52
N HIS A 106 12.54 12.24 7.38
CA HIS A 106 12.87 10.93 6.80
C HIS A 106 12.61 9.78 7.78
N GLY A 107 11.35 9.58 8.13
CA GLY A 107 10.89 8.56 9.08
C GLY A 107 10.79 7.16 8.49
N CYS A 108 11.37 6.90 7.33
CA CYS A 108 11.49 5.57 6.71
C CYS A 108 12.91 5.36 6.10
N GLY A 109 13.83 6.31 6.37
CA GLY A 109 15.21 6.23 5.90
C GLY A 109 15.44 6.42 4.40
N HIS A 110 14.50 7.05 3.67
CA HIS A 110 14.64 7.18 2.22
C HIS A 110 15.86 8.02 1.80
N HIS A 111 16.39 8.89 2.67
CA HIS A 111 17.66 9.60 2.45
C HIS A 111 18.87 8.66 2.25
N ILE A 112 18.92 7.53 2.96
CA ILE A 112 19.96 6.51 2.78
C ILE A 112 19.56 5.48 1.73
N LEU A 113 18.27 5.18 1.56
CA LEU A 113 17.78 4.16 0.62
C LEU A 113 18.26 4.46 -0.81
N GLY A 114 17.91 5.63 -1.33
CA GLY A 114 18.36 6.06 -2.65
C GLY A 114 19.89 6.16 -2.78
N THR A 115 20.55 6.65 -1.73
CA THR A 115 22.00 6.84 -1.72
C THR A 115 22.78 5.53 -1.81
N ALA A 116 22.40 4.50 -1.05
CA ALA A 116 23.04 3.18 -1.15
C ALA A 116 22.81 2.52 -2.52
N ALA A 117 21.64 2.72 -3.12
CA ALA A 117 21.35 2.23 -4.47
C ALA A 117 22.23 2.95 -5.52
N VAL A 118 22.50 4.25 -5.36
CA VAL A 118 23.50 4.97 -6.18
C VAL A 118 24.89 4.36 -5.99
N ALA A 119 25.32 4.15 -4.74
CA ALA A 119 26.64 3.58 -4.45
C ALA A 119 26.81 2.18 -5.08
N ALA A 120 25.77 1.35 -5.04
CA ALA A 120 25.76 0.03 -5.66
C ALA A 120 25.84 0.11 -7.20
N ALA A 121 25.05 0.99 -7.82
CA ALA A 121 25.08 1.21 -9.27
C ALA A 121 26.46 1.70 -9.74
N VAL A 122 27.06 2.68 -9.06
CA VAL A 122 28.40 3.19 -9.38
C VAL A 122 29.46 2.09 -9.25
N ALA A 123 29.42 1.31 -8.17
CA ALA A 123 30.37 0.21 -7.98
C ALA A 123 30.26 -0.86 -9.08
N ASN A 124 29.04 -1.19 -9.52
CA ASN A 124 28.84 -2.16 -10.58
C ASN A 124 29.20 -1.63 -11.96
N LYS A 125 28.97 -0.34 -12.23
CA LYS A 125 29.50 0.33 -13.42
C LYS A 125 31.01 0.12 -13.52
N GLU A 126 31.73 0.38 -12.43
CA GLU A 126 33.19 0.24 -12.44
C GLU A 126 33.66 -1.21 -12.56
N PHE A 127 32.92 -2.14 -11.96
CA PHE A 127 33.20 -3.56 -12.07
C PHE A 127 33.07 -4.05 -13.51
N ILE A 128 31.95 -3.76 -14.18
CA ILE A 128 31.74 -4.22 -15.55
C ILE A 128 32.70 -3.54 -16.55
N GLU A 129 33.01 -2.26 -16.34
CA GLU A 129 34.00 -1.52 -17.15
C GLU A 129 35.40 -2.14 -17.01
N SER A 130 35.86 -2.36 -15.78
CA SER A 130 37.19 -2.89 -15.51
C SER A 130 37.38 -4.33 -15.99
N ASN A 131 36.29 -5.09 -16.02
CA ASN A 131 36.28 -6.49 -16.45
C ASN A 131 35.85 -6.66 -17.92
N LYS A 132 35.56 -5.56 -18.63
CA LYS A 132 35.11 -5.57 -20.03
C LYS A 132 33.87 -6.45 -20.25
N ILE A 133 32.96 -6.44 -19.28
CA ILE A 133 31.68 -7.16 -19.34
C ILE A 133 30.68 -6.28 -20.11
N THR A 134 29.94 -6.88 -21.05
CA THR A 134 28.84 -6.20 -21.75
C THR A 134 27.59 -6.21 -20.86
N GLY A 135 26.89 -5.09 -20.79
CA GLY A 135 25.69 -4.94 -19.98
C GLY A 135 25.36 -3.48 -19.71
N THR A 136 24.19 -3.25 -19.12
CA THR A 136 23.71 -1.93 -18.73
C THR A 136 23.40 -1.91 -17.24
N VAL A 137 24.01 -0.97 -16.52
CA VAL A 137 23.63 -0.63 -15.15
C VAL A 137 22.61 0.48 -15.22
N ARG A 138 21.45 0.28 -14.60
CA ARG A 138 20.38 1.27 -14.59
C ARG A 138 19.97 1.59 -13.16
N PHE A 139 19.89 2.86 -12.83
CA PHE A 139 19.31 3.36 -11.60
C PHE A 139 17.95 3.98 -11.90
N TYR A 140 16.96 3.67 -11.09
CA TYR A 140 15.63 4.25 -11.13
C TYR A 140 15.47 5.15 -9.90
N GLY A 141 15.35 6.46 -10.13
CA GLY A 141 14.96 7.43 -9.12
C GLY A 141 13.45 7.40 -8.97
N CYS A 142 12.99 6.80 -7.88
CA CYS A 142 11.60 6.43 -7.62
C CYS A 142 11.01 7.37 -6.55
N PRO A 143 10.20 8.37 -6.92
CA PRO A 143 9.59 9.28 -5.95
C PRO A 143 8.39 8.63 -5.25
N ALA A 144 7.91 9.29 -4.18
CA ALA A 144 6.58 9.12 -3.63
C ALA A 144 6.16 7.68 -3.23
N GLU A 145 7.04 6.88 -2.63
CA GLU A 145 6.72 5.52 -2.18
C GLU A 145 5.63 5.53 -1.09
N GLU A 146 5.74 6.45 -0.11
CA GLU A 146 4.96 6.45 1.14
C GLU A 146 3.45 6.69 0.96
N GLY A 147 3.07 7.17 -0.24
CA GLY A 147 1.69 7.51 -0.51
C GLY A 147 1.38 8.05 -1.89
N GLY A 148 2.33 8.08 -2.82
CA GLY A 148 2.05 8.40 -4.22
C GLY A 148 2.13 7.19 -5.15
N ALA A 149 2.74 6.08 -4.71
CA ALA A 149 3.00 4.90 -5.52
C ALA A 149 3.77 5.23 -6.81
N GLY A 150 4.87 5.99 -6.70
CA GLY A 150 5.62 6.44 -7.87
C GLY A 150 6.13 5.29 -8.75
N LYS A 151 6.48 4.14 -8.18
CA LYS A 151 6.89 2.97 -8.97
C LYS A 151 5.73 2.36 -9.75
N VAL A 152 4.49 2.47 -9.28
CA VAL A 152 3.29 2.06 -10.05
C VAL A 152 3.16 2.91 -11.31
N LEU A 153 3.29 4.23 -11.17
CA LEU A 153 3.22 5.16 -12.31
C LEU A 153 4.38 4.93 -13.29
N MET A 154 5.58 4.65 -12.77
CA MET A 154 6.74 4.28 -13.58
C MET A 154 6.56 2.94 -14.30
N ALA A 155 5.94 1.96 -13.65
CA ALA A 155 5.63 0.66 -14.24
C ALA A 155 4.58 0.76 -15.34
N GLN A 156 3.51 1.54 -15.13
CA GLN A 156 2.51 1.83 -16.15
C GLN A 156 3.09 2.54 -17.37
N ALA A 157 4.15 3.34 -17.19
CA ALA A 157 4.89 3.98 -18.28
C ALA A 157 5.91 3.04 -18.98
N GLY A 158 5.96 1.76 -18.61
CA GLY A 158 6.80 0.73 -19.22
C GLY A 158 8.28 0.83 -18.86
N LEU A 159 8.65 1.51 -17.77
CA LEU A 159 10.06 1.75 -17.43
C LEU A 159 10.79 0.48 -16.97
N PHE A 160 10.08 -0.56 -16.54
CA PHE A 160 10.68 -1.80 -16.03
C PHE A 160 10.62 -2.98 -17.02
N ASP A 161 9.94 -2.81 -18.16
CA ASP A 161 9.62 -3.91 -19.10
C ASP A 161 10.85 -4.62 -19.67
N ASP A 162 11.94 -3.89 -19.87
CA ASP A 162 13.19 -4.40 -20.43
C ASP A 162 14.23 -4.79 -19.35
N CYS A 163 13.94 -4.55 -18.07
CA CYS A 163 14.82 -4.85 -16.94
C CYS A 163 14.98 -6.38 -16.79
N ASP A 164 16.22 -6.86 -16.69
CA ASP A 164 16.50 -8.28 -16.52
C ASP A 164 16.40 -8.70 -15.05
N ALA A 165 16.85 -7.86 -14.12
CA ALA A 165 16.66 -8.04 -12.68
C ALA A 165 16.74 -6.69 -11.95
N ALA A 166 15.95 -6.53 -10.89
CA ALA A 166 15.94 -5.37 -10.01
C ALA A 166 16.50 -5.73 -8.63
N VAL A 167 17.43 -4.90 -8.16
CA VAL A 167 18.09 -5.03 -6.86
C VAL A 167 17.71 -3.80 -6.03
N SER A 168 17.21 -4.03 -4.83
CA SER A 168 16.86 -2.97 -3.89
C SER A 168 17.21 -3.39 -2.46
N TRP A 169 16.94 -2.50 -1.51
CA TRP A 169 17.11 -2.73 -0.09
C TRP A 169 16.22 -1.76 0.70
N HIS A 170 16.10 -1.97 2.00
CA HIS A 170 15.43 -1.03 2.91
C HIS A 170 16.22 -0.87 4.22
N PRO A 171 16.34 0.36 4.76
CA PRO A 171 16.93 0.56 6.09
C PRO A 171 15.95 0.12 7.18
N THR A 172 16.45 -0.60 8.18
CA THR A 172 15.64 -1.06 9.32
C THR A 172 16.50 -1.10 10.58
N ASP A 173 16.02 -1.74 11.64
CA ASP A 173 16.78 -2.10 12.83
C ASP A 173 17.27 -3.58 12.80
N ASP A 174 17.10 -4.28 11.68
CA ASP A 174 17.48 -5.68 11.50
C ASP A 174 18.34 -5.95 10.26
N ASN A 175 18.97 -7.13 10.20
CA ASN A 175 19.81 -7.53 9.07
C ASN A 175 19.27 -8.83 8.48
N GLY A 176 18.99 -8.83 7.18
CA GLY A 176 18.47 -10.03 6.52
C GLY A 176 18.03 -9.78 5.08
N ILE A 177 17.28 -10.75 4.55
CA ILE A 177 16.58 -10.61 3.28
C ILE A 177 15.09 -10.51 3.58
N TRP A 178 14.42 -9.52 3.00
CA TRP A 178 12.96 -9.46 3.00
C TRP A 178 12.40 -10.46 2.00
N SER A 179 12.46 -11.74 2.38
CA SER A 179 11.81 -12.85 1.69
C SER A 179 10.31 -12.95 2.04
N ILE A 180 9.70 -11.82 2.41
CA ILE A 180 8.33 -11.69 2.91
C ILE A 180 7.38 -11.17 1.82
N ASN A 181 6.12 -11.60 1.85
CA ASN A 181 5.08 -11.01 1.01
C ASN A 181 4.46 -9.79 1.72
N PHE A 182 4.30 -8.68 1.00
CA PHE A 182 3.58 -7.50 1.48
C PHE A 182 2.12 -7.53 1.02
N HIS A 183 1.26 -6.85 1.75
CA HIS A 183 -0.14 -6.72 1.38
C HIS A 183 -0.35 -5.76 0.22
N ALA A 184 -1.20 -6.16 -0.72
CA ALA A 184 -1.83 -5.24 -1.65
C ALA A 184 -2.71 -4.22 -0.90
N GLN A 185 -2.83 -3.01 -1.43
CA GLN A 185 -3.59 -1.93 -0.79
C GLN A 185 -4.25 -1.02 -1.83
N GLN A 186 -5.46 -0.54 -1.56
CA GLN A 186 -6.11 0.56 -2.27
C GLN A 186 -6.60 1.62 -1.27
N LYS A 187 -6.26 2.89 -1.54
CA LYS A 187 -6.91 4.05 -0.92
C LYS A 187 -7.97 4.60 -1.87
N VAL A 188 -9.18 4.83 -1.36
CA VAL A 188 -10.32 5.35 -2.13
C VAL A 188 -11.05 6.42 -1.33
N GLU A 189 -11.28 7.57 -1.95
CA GLU A 189 -12.03 8.69 -1.39
C GLU A 189 -13.43 8.72 -2.02
N PHE A 190 -14.44 8.84 -1.17
CA PHE A 190 -15.84 9.03 -1.58
C PHE A 190 -16.28 10.44 -1.19
N THR A 191 -16.75 11.21 -2.17
CA THR A 191 -17.38 12.52 -1.99
C THR A 191 -18.85 12.42 -2.32
N PHE A 192 -19.71 12.70 -1.34
CA PHE A 192 -21.14 12.84 -1.56
C PHE A 192 -21.49 14.32 -1.68
N THR A 193 -22.19 14.68 -2.75
CA THR A 193 -22.66 16.05 -2.97
C THR A 193 -24.17 16.12 -2.90
N GLY A 194 -24.66 16.97 -2.00
CA GLY A 194 -26.08 17.22 -1.76
C GLY A 194 -26.68 18.30 -2.65
N ASN A 195 -27.99 18.48 -2.51
CA ASN A 195 -28.77 19.51 -3.19
C ASN A 195 -30.01 19.84 -2.37
N GLU A 196 -30.01 21.02 -1.74
CA GLU A 196 -31.08 21.48 -0.85
C GLU A 196 -32.46 21.48 -1.55
N LYS A 197 -32.53 21.95 -2.80
CA LYS A 197 -33.78 22.03 -3.57
C LYS A 197 -34.39 20.67 -3.88
N LYS A 198 -33.60 19.61 -3.77
CA LYS A 198 -33.99 18.21 -4.01
C LYS A 198 -34.01 17.39 -2.71
N SER A 199 -33.82 18.03 -1.57
CA SER A 199 -33.72 17.35 -0.27
C SER A 199 -32.63 16.27 -0.24
N ALA A 200 -31.54 16.45 -0.98
CA ALA A 200 -30.42 15.53 -1.02
C ALA A 200 -29.34 15.92 -0.01
N ASN A 201 -29.25 15.20 1.11
CA ASN A 201 -28.37 15.54 2.24
C ASN A 201 -27.07 14.71 2.23
N ALA A 202 -25.92 15.39 2.09
CA ALA A 202 -24.62 14.72 2.02
C ALA A 202 -24.20 14.04 3.35
N LYS A 203 -24.63 14.58 4.50
CA LYS A 203 -24.34 13.98 5.81
C LYS A 203 -25.10 12.67 5.99
N GLU A 204 -26.35 12.62 5.55
CA GLU A 204 -27.17 11.41 5.61
C GLU A 204 -26.64 10.32 4.66
N ALA A 205 -26.18 10.71 3.47
CA ALA A 205 -25.50 9.79 2.55
C ALA A 205 -24.28 9.14 3.22
N MET A 206 -23.45 9.95 3.88
CA MET A 206 -22.28 9.44 4.60
C MET A 206 -22.67 8.51 5.75
N GLN A 207 -23.75 8.79 6.48
CA GLN A 207 -24.24 7.93 7.57
C GLN A 207 -24.72 6.56 7.05
N LEU A 208 -25.53 6.57 5.98
CA LEU A 208 -25.98 5.33 5.32
C LEU A 208 -24.78 4.55 4.76
N PHE A 209 -23.84 5.23 4.12
CA PHE A 209 -22.61 4.62 3.63
C PHE A 209 -21.82 3.96 4.75
N TYR A 210 -21.64 4.63 5.90
CA TYR A 210 -20.94 4.03 7.04
C TYR A 210 -21.63 2.77 7.54
N LEU A 211 -22.96 2.75 7.67
CA LEU A 211 -23.66 1.55 8.10
C LEU A 211 -23.48 0.41 7.09
N GLY A 212 -23.65 0.68 5.80
CA GLY A 212 -23.41 -0.33 4.76
C GLY A 212 -21.96 -0.82 4.72
N ALA A 213 -20.99 0.07 4.96
CA ALA A 213 -19.58 -0.29 5.02
C ALA A 213 -19.25 -1.12 6.26
N GLN A 214 -19.92 -0.89 7.39
CA GLN A 214 -19.81 -1.75 8.58
C GLN A 214 -20.39 -3.14 8.31
N ASN A 215 -21.55 -3.23 7.65
CA ASN A 215 -22.11 -4.51 7.26
C ASN A 215 -21.15 -5.26 6.31
N LEU A 216 -20.60 -4.57 5.31
CA LEU A 216 -19.61 -5.14 4.38
C LEU A 216 -18.41 -5.77 5.10
N ARG A 217 -17.94 -5.20 6.22
CA ARG A 217 -16.80 -5.75 6.98
C ARG A 217 -17.04 -7.18 7.46
N HIS A 218 -18.29 -7.57 7.73
CA HIS A 218 -18.62 -8.95 8.13
C HIS A 218 -18.46 -9.96 6.99
N HIS A 219 -18.44 -9.50 5.73
CA HIS A 219 -18.24 -10.32 4.55
C HIS A 219 -16.79 -10.32 4.06
N LEU A 220 -15.87 -9.57 4.69
CA LEU A 220 -14.47 -9.57 4.27
C LEU A 220 -13.72 -10.80 4.84
N ASP A 221 -12.75 -11.30 4.08
CA ASP A 221 -11.82 -12.30 4.59
C ASP A 221 -11.07 -11.77 5.81
N LYS A 222 -10.67 -12.68 6.72
CA LYS A 222 -9.97 -12.33 7.96
C LYS A 222 -8.62 -11.63 7.76
N CYS A 223 -8.04 -11.71 6.56
CA CYS A 223 -6.78 -11.05 6.22
C CYS A 223 -6.92 -9.53 6.02
N PHE A 224 -8.15 -9.02 5.88
CA PHE A 224 -8.35 -7.60 5.60
C PHE A 224 -7.99 -6.71 6.78
N VAL A 225 -7.24 -5.65 6.48
CA VAL A 225 -7.05 -4.51 7.39
C VAL A 225 -7.75 -3.31 6.75
N VAL A 226 -8.82 -2.84 7.39
CA VAL A 226 -9.63 -1.71 6.90
C VAL A 226 -9.42 -0.51 7.81
N ARG A 227 -9.00 0.62 7.24
CA ARG A 227 -8.95 1.91 7.92
C ARG A 227 -9.82 2.92 7.20
N SER A 228 -10.36 3.89 7.93
CA SER A 228 -11.15 4.98 7.36
C SER A 228 -10.94 6.28 8.11
N GLY A 229 -11.02 7.41 7.42
CA GLY A 229 -10.98 8.75 8.01
C GLY A 229 -12.00 9.67 7.36
N ILE A 230 -12.74 10.44 8.17
CA ILE A 230 -13.64 11.48 7.66
C ILE A 230 -12.79 12.69 7.30
N LEU A 231 -12.85 13.11 6.04
CA LEU A 231 -12.17 14.31 5.53
C LEU A 231 -13.07 15.54 5.63
N LYS A 232 -14.38 15.36 5.47
CA LYS A 232 -15.39 16.41 5.66
C LYS A 232 -16.69 15.79 6.18
N THR A 233 -17.19 16.27 7.32
CA THR A 233 -18.37 15.71 7.99
C THR A 233 -19.69 16.12 7.35
N GLY A 234 -19.70 17.21 6.57
CA GLY A 234 -20.91 17.85 6.05
C GLY A 234 -21.60 18.79 7.05
N ASP A 235 -20.98 19.07 8.20
CA ASP A 235 -21.46 20.06 9.14
C ASP A 235 -20.92 21.45 8.76
N GLU A 236 -21.80 22.31 8.26
CA GLU A 236 -21.54 23.74 8.08
C GLU A 236 -22.50 24.48 9.04
N GLU A 237 -21.98 25.33 9.94
CA GLU A 237 -22.81 26.02 10.94
C GLU A 237 -23.96 26.79 10.26
N GLY A 238 -25.21 26.40 10.57
CA GLY A 238 -26.42 27.04 10.07
C GLY A 238 -26.81 26.69 8.62
N GLY A 239 -26.06 25.83 7.93
CA GLY A 239 -26.28 25.47 6.52
C GLY A 239 -26.86 24.06 6.29
N TYR A 240 -27.46 23.86 5.12
CA TYR A 240 -27.87 22.52 4.66
C TYR A 240 -26.61 21.71 4.25
N PRO A 241 -26.41 20.45 4.71
CA PRO A 241 -25.21 19.67 4.38
C PRO A 241 -25.07 19.37 2.88
N LEU A 242 -24.17 20.08 2.20
CA LEU A 242 -23.97 19.95 0.75
C LEU A 242 -22.80 19.05 0.35
N GLU A 243 -21.84 18.79 1.24
CA GLU A 243 -20.68 17.98 0.88
C GLU A 243 -20.12 17.21 2.08
N SER A 244 -19.96 15.90 1.93
CA SER A 244 -19.27 15.05 2.89
C SER A 244 -18.22 14.21 2.16
N LYS A 245 -17.09 13.95 2.83
CA LYS A 245 -15.92 13.26 2.26
C LYS A 245 -15.34 12.27 3.24
N VAL A 246 -15.01 11.09 2.75
CA VAL A 246 -14.43 10.01 3.54
C VAL A 246 -13.39 9.24 2.73
N LEU A 247 -12.26 8.97 3.36
CA LEU A 247 -11.18 8.14 2.82
C LEU A 247 -11.25 6.75 3.45
N TYR A 248 -11.17 5.71 2.63
CA TYR A 248 -10.98 4.33 3.03
C TYR A 248 -9.65 3.79 2.51
N ALA A 249 -8.98 2.99 3.32
CA ALA A 249 -7.80 2.21 2.94
C ALA A 249 -8.10 0.73 3.21
N TYR A 250 -8.16 -0.05 2.13
CA TYR A 250 -8.34 -1.49 2.17
C TYR A 250 -7.01 -2.16 1.88
N ARG A 251 -6.66 -3.15 2.69
CA ARG A 251 -5.43 -3.91 2.55
C ARG A 251 -5.73 -5.40 2.76
N ALA A 252 -5.24 -6.25 1.87
CA ALA A 252 -5.39 -7.71 1.94
C ALA A 252 -4.14 -8.39 1.38
N HIS A 253 -4.11 -9.73 1.34
CA HIS A 253 -2.92 -10.45 0.86
C HIS A 253 -2.64 -10.14 -0.62
N VAL A 254 -3.65 -10.22 -1.48
CA VAL A 254 -3.49 -10.03 -2.93
C VAL A 254 -4.43 -8.95 -3.48
N SER A 255 -4.00 -8.32 -4.58
CA SER A 255 -4.70 -7.25 -5.29
C SER A 255 -6.13 -7.64 -5.68
N THR A 256 -6.35 -8.86 -6.18
CA THR A 256 -7.69 -9.36 -6.55
C THR A 256 -8.69 -9.36 -5.40
N GLN A 257 -8.25 -9.62 -4.16
CA GLN A 257 -9.10 -9.49 -2.97
C GLN A 257 -9.48 -8.03 -2.74
N VAL A 258 -8.49 -7.13 -2.80
CA VAL A 258 -8.70 -5.69 -2.62
C VAL A 258 -9.64 -5.12 -3.69
N GLU A 259 -9.46 -5.51 -4.96
CA GLU A 259 -10.33 -5.10 -6.07
C GLU A 259 -11.79 -5.48 -5.81
N ALA A 260 -12.06 -6.73 -5.46
CA ALA A 260 -13.41 -7.22 -5.18
C ALA A 260 -14.05 -6.46 -4.01
N ALA A 261 -13.30 -6.28 -2.90
CA ALA A 261 -13.78 -5.58 -1.71
C ALA A 261 -14.04 -4.09 -1.95
N VAL A 262 -13.18 -3.41 -2.69
CA VAL A 262 -13.34 -1.98 -3.01
C VAL A 262 -14.47 -1.78 -4.02
N ALA A 263 -14.62 -2.66 -5.02
CA ALA A 263 -15.77 -2.62 -5.92
C ALA A 263 -17.09 -2.75 -5.15
N ARG A 264 -17.12 -3.61 -4.13
CA ARG A 264 -18.27 -3.75 -3.25
C ARG A 264 -18.51 -2.52 -2.38
N LEU A 265 -17.45 -1.95 -1.79
CA LEU A 265 -17.55 -0.70 -1.04
C LEU A 265 -18.05 0.46 -1.90
N HIS A 266 -17.61 0.53 -3.17
CA HIS A 266 -18.11 1.51 -4.13
C HIS A 266 -19.61 1.38 -4.30
N GLN A 267 -20.13 0.18 -4.57
CA GLN A 267 -21.57 -0.06 -4.67
C GLN A 267 -22.33 0.32 -3.39
N VAL A 268 -21.74 0.13 -2.19
CA VAL A 268 -22.34 0.65 -0.95
C VAL A 268 -22.45 2.18 -0.98
N ALA A 269 -21.40 2.89 -1.40
CA ALA A 269 -21.45 4.34 -1.55
C ALA A 269 -22.48 4.76 -2.60
N GLU A 270 -22.56 4.07 -3.74
CA GLU A 270 -23.55 4.34 -4.79
C GLU A 270 -24.97 4.19 -4.26
N GLY A 271 -25.25 3.12 -3.51
CA GLY A 271 -26.57 2.87 -2.94
C GLY A 271 -26.96 3.91 -1.90
N ALA A 272 -26.01 4.34 -1.06
CA ALA A 272 -26.23 5.43 -0.10
C ALA A 272 -26.53 6.76 -0.81
N ALA A 273 -25.78 7.10 -1.86
CA ALA A 273 -26.04 8.28 -2.68
C ALA A 273 -27.41 8.21 -3.37
N MET A 274 -27.81 7.04 -3.86
CA MET A 274 -29.11 6.82 -4.52
C MET A 274 -30.29 7.01 -3.55
N ILE A 275 -30.19 6.47 -2.33
CA ILE A 275 -31.21 6.62 -1.28
C ILE A 275 -31.43 8.11 -0.99
N THR A 276 -30.35 8.87 -0.76
CA THR A 276 -30.46 10.28 -0.38
C THR A 276 -30.67 11.22 -1.55
N GLY A 277 -30.33 10.80 -2.77
CA GLY A 277 -30.39 11.64 -3.96
C GLY A 277 -29.15 12.52 -4.14
N CYS A 278 -28.10 12.23 -3.40
CA CYS A 278 -26.79 12.81 -3.62
C CYS A 278 -26.18 12.29 -4.92
N THR A 279 -25.24 13.06 -5.47
CA THR A 279 -24.29 12.53 -6.44
C THR A 279 -23.07 11.98 -5.72
N LEU A 280 -22.43 10.98 -6.31
CA LEU A 280 -21.21 10.37 -5.79
C LEU A 280 -20.06 10.63 -6.74
N LYS A 281 -18.95 11.13 -6.20
CA LYS A 281 -17.64 11.09 -6.84
C LYS A 281 -16.74 10.15 -6.06
N THR A 282 -16.12 9.20 -6.75
CA THR A 282 -15.15 8.28 -6.16
C THR A 282 -13.79 8.54 -6.79
N GLU A 283 -12.78 8.77 -5.95
CA GLU A 283 -11.39 8.98 -6.36
C GLU A 283 -10.51 7.89 -5.78
N PHE A 284 -9.91 7.09 -6.65
CA PHE A 284 -8.99 6.02 -6.26
C PHE A 284 -7.59 6.62 -6.08
N LYS A 285 -7.29 7.11 -4.87
CA LYS A 285 -6.07 7.89 -4.62
C LYS A 285 -4.78 7.14 -4.95
N THR A 286 -4.61 5.94 -4.41
CA THR A 286 -3.38 5.14 -4.59
C THR A 286 -3.70 3.66 -4.54
N GLY A 287 -2.86 2.84 -5.18
CA GLY A 287 -2.92 1.40 -5.03
C GLY A 287 -1.58 0.73 -5.28
N THR A 288 -1.28 -0.33 -4.53
CA THR A 288 -0.08 -1.17 -4.69
C THR A 288 -0.47 -2.63 -4.68
N THR A 289 0.25 -3.45 -5.45
CA THR A 289 -0.01 -4.89 -5.57
C THR A 289 0.81 -5.69 -4.55
N GLU A 290 0.58 -7.00 -4.49
CA GLU A 290 1.40 -7.94 -3.74
C GLU A 290 2.77 -8.17 -4.41
N LEU A 291 3.75 -8.61 -3.63
CA LEU A 291 5.06 -9.02 -4.16
C LEU A 291 4.92 -10.33 -4.93
N LEU A 292 5.56 -10.43 -6.10
CA LEU A 292 5.86 -11.69 -6.76
C LEU A 292 7.29 -12.12 -6.39
N PRO A 293 7.47 -13.11 -5.50
CA PRO A 293 8.80 -13.45 -4.98
C PRO A 293 9.76 -13.97 -6.05
N ASN A 294 11.06 -13.80 -5.82
CA ASN A 294 12.10 -14.49 -6.59
C ASN A 294 13.17 -15.06 -5.64
N ARG A 295 12.95 -16.29 -5.20
CA ARG A 295 13.75 -16.92 -4.14
C ARG A 295 15.17 -17.21 -4.60
N THR A 296 15.39 -17.44 -5.90
CA THR A 296 16.73 -17.59 -6.47
C THR A 296 17.55 -16.30 -6.31
N LEU A 297 16.97 -15.14 -6.65
CA LEU A 297 17.64 -13.84 -6.49
C LEU A 297 17.82 -13.47 -5.01
N GLU A 298 16.83 -13.77 -4.18
CA GLU A 298 16.90 -13.56 -2.73
C GLU A 298 18.00 -14.39 -2.07
N ARG A 299 18.15 -15.68 -2.44
CA ARG A 299 19.24 -16.55 -1.96
C ARG A 299 20.61 -16.06 -2.41
N LEU A 300 20.72 -15.65 -3.68
CA LEU A 300 21.94 -15.03 -4.18
C LEU A 300 22.31 -13.80 -3.34
N MET A 301 21.34 -12.91 -3.09
CA MET A 301 21.57 -11.71 -2.29
C MET A 301 21.96 -12.06 -0.85
N TYR A 302 21.35 -13.08 -0.26
CA TYR A 302 21.72 -13.60 1.06
C TYR A 302 23.18 -14.06 1.10
N ASP A 303 23.63 -14.85 0.13
CA ASP A 303 25.02 -15.32 0.07
C ASP A 303 26.01 -14.15 0.01
N LYS A 304 25.66 -13.09 -0.74
CA LYS A 304 26.47 -11.86 -0.80
C LYS A 304 26.42 -11.08 0.50
N TYR A 305 25.31 -11.12 1.24
CA TYR A 305 25.21 -10.54 2.57
C TYR A 305 26.08 -11.29 3.58
N THR A 306 25.98 -12.61 3.64
CA THR A 306 26.85 -13.44 4.50
C THR A 306 28.33 -13.17 4.24
N ALA A 307 28.73 -13.04 2.97
CA ALA A 307 30.11 -12.72 2.62
C ALA A 307 30.52 -11.28 3.02
N THR A 308 29.56 -10.36 3.10
CA THR A 308 29.80 -8.94 3.45
C THR A 308 29.89 -8.74 4.96
N GLY A 309 29.06 -9.45 5.72
CA GLY A 309 28.88 -9.22 7.15
C GLY A 309 27.95 -8.06 7.45
N THR A 310 27.66 -7.86 8.74
CA THR A 310 26.86 -6.75 9.27
C THR A 310 27.77 -5.57 9.65
N VAL A 311 27.19 -4.51 10.22
CA VAL A 311 27.95 -3.34 10.66
C VAL A 311 28.98 -3.71 11.73
N GLU A 312 30.25 -3.36 11.49
CA GLU A 312 31.30 -3.41 12.50
C GLU A 312 31.13 -2.25 13.49
N MET A 313 30.61 -2.58 14.67
CA MET A 313 30.33 -1.63 15.75
C MET A 313 31.59 -1.32 16.56
N THR A 314 31.88 -0.03 16.73
CA THR A 314 32.91 0.51 17.62
C THR A 314 32.33 0.82 19.00
N ALA A 315 33.16 1.07 20.00
CA ALA A 315 32.70 1.44 21.34
C ALA A 315 31.76 2.69 21.33
N PRO A 316 32.09 3.78 20.61
CA PRO A 316 31.16 4.91 20.47
C PRO A 316 29.82 4.55 19.82
N ASP A 317 29.78 3.59 18.89
CA ASP A 317 28.51 3.17 18.30
C ASP A 317 27.63 2.44 19.33
N TRP A 318 28.23 1.58 20.16
CA TRP A 318 27.49 0.89 21.22
C TRP A 318 26.98 1.85 22.29
N GLU A 319 27.77 2.86 22.66
CA GLU A 319 27.35 3.93 23.56
C GLU A 319 26.20 4.75 22.97
N TYR A 320 26.29 5.11 21.68
CA TYR A 320 25.21 5.78 20.97
C TYR A 320 23.94 4.93 20.97
N ALA A 321 24.05 3.64 20.66
CA ALA A 321 22.91 2.74 20.60
C ALA A 321 22.22 2.61 21.96
N ALA A 322 22.99 2.41 23.03
CA ALA A 322 22.47 2.33 24.38
C ALA A 322 21.77 3.63 24.83
N ARG A 323 22.30 4.79 24.40
CA ARG A 323 21.68 6.10 24.67
C ARG A 323 20.36 6.26 23.92
N MET A 324 20.33 6.00 22.61
CA MET A 324 19.11 6.15 21.79
C MET A 324 18.03 5.14 22.16
N HIS A 325 18.39 3.94 22.64
CA HIS A 325 17.43 2.95 23.13
C HIS A 325 16.56 3.50 24.28
N GLN A 326 17.06 4.46 25.07
CA GLN A 326 16.29 5.13 26.14
C GLN A 326 15.12 5.97 25.62
N ALA A 327 15.11 6.34 24.34
CA ALA A 327 14.02 7.07 23.69
C ALA A 327 12.90 6.14 23.18
N LEU A 328 13.10 4.83 23.27
CA LEU A 328 12.13 3.83 22.84
C LEU A 328 11.18 3.45 23.99
N PRO A 329 9.96 2.99 23.67
CA PRO A 329 9.02 2.53 24.69
C PRO A 329 9.60 1.40 25.54
N GLU A 330 9.26 1.40 26.83
CA GLU A 330 9.54 0.26 27.71
C GLU A 330 8.95 -1.03 27.11
N ASN A 331 9.72 -2.12 27.17
CA ASN A 331 9.36 -3.42 26.59
C ASN A 331 9.16 -3.41 25.06
N GLY A 332 9.75 -2.45 24.33
CA GLY A 332 9.68 -2.40 22.86
C GLY A 332 10.11 -3.71 22.18
N GLU A 333 11.07 -4.44 22.76
CA GLU A 333 11.54 -5.73 22.25
C GLU A 333 10.46 -6.81 22.15
N ARG A 334 9.37 -6.71 22.92
CA ARG A 334 8.27 -7.67 22.84
C ARG A 334 7.64 -7.68 21.45
N ALA A 335 7.37 -6.49 20.89
CA ALA A 335 6.78 -6.38 19.55
C ALA A 335 7.72 -6.94 18.48
N THR A 336 9.02 -6.67 18.61
CA THR A 336 10.07 -7.23 17.74
C THR A 336 10.07 -8.77 17.79
N PHE A 337 10.00 -9.36 18.98
CA PHE A 337 9.99 -10.82 19.13
C PHE A 337 8.69 -11.47 18.64
N ASP A 338 7.54 -10.82 18.83
CA ASP A 338 6.26 -11.31 18.31
C ASP A 338 6.29 -11.32 16.76
N LEU A 339 6.88 -10.28 16.14
CA LEU A 339 7.11 -10.26 14.69
C LEU A 339 8.10 -11.35 14.25
N MET A 340 9.19 -11.58 14.98
CA MET A 340 10.12 -12.67 14.67
C MET A 340 9.45 -14.04 14.73
N ARG A 341 8.64 -14.31 15.75
CA ARG A 341 7.86 -15.56 15.87
C ARG A 341 6.90 -15.75 14.70
N LEU A 342 6.27 -14.68 14.24
CA LEU A 342 5.40 -14.72 13.08
C LEU A 342 6.19 -15.08 11.81
N LEU A 343 7.31 -14.40 11.56
CA LEU A 343 8.05 -14.49 10.29
C LEU A 343 8.98 -15.71 10.22
N TYR A 344 9.67 -16.03 11.31
CA TYR A 344 10.72 -17.05 11.38
C TYR A 344 10.27 -18.35 12.06
N ALA A 345 9.04 -18.40 12.59
CA ALA A 345 8.41 -19.58 13.20
C ALA A 345 9.37 -20.39 14.08
N GLU A 346 9.72 -21.62 13.70
CA GLU A 346 10.57 -22.52 14.49
C GLU A 346 12.01 -22.01 14.68
N GLN A 347 12.49 -21.11 13.81
CA GLN A 347 13.82 -20.48 13.92
C GLN A 347 13.81 -19.25 14.82
N ALA A 348 12.62 -18.75 15.22
CA ALA A 348 12.50 -17.46 15.88
C ALA A 348 13.20 -17.41 17.24
N GLU A 349 13.09 -18.44 18.07
CA GLU A 349 13.70 -18.40 19.42
C GLU A 349 15.23 -18.38 19.36
N GLU A 350 15.84 -19.10 18.40
CA GLU A 350 17.29 -19.05 18.18
C GLU A 350 17.74 -17.63 17.76
N ILE A 351 16.98 -16.99 16.87
CA ILE A 351 17.25 -15.61 16.44
C ILE A 351 17.08 -14.63 17.62
N ILE A 352 16.00 -14.78 18.40
CA ILE A 352 15.70 -13.93 19.56
C ILE A 352 16.85 -14.01 20.58
N GLU A 353 17.38 -15.20 20.85
CA GLU A 353 18.50 -15.37 21.79
C GLU A 353 19.75 -14.59 21.35
N GLN A 354 19.98 -14.43 20.05
CA GLN A 354 21.10 -13.65 19.53
C GLN A 354 20.96 -12.14 19.72
N VAL A 355 19.73 -11.61 19.87
CA VAL A 355 19.47 -10.16 19.88
C VAL A 355 18.87 -9.64 21.17
N LYS A 356 18.37 -10.53 22.04
CA LYS A 356 17.71 -10.18 23.29
C LYS A 356 18.62 -9.35 24.20
N GLY A 357 18.08 -8.26 24.75
CA GLY A 357 18.79 -7.35 25.65
C GLY A 357 19.90 -6.51 25.00
N LYS A 358 20.07 -6.54 23.68
CA LYS A 358 21.05 -5.69 22.97
C LYS A 358 20.38 -4.40 22.49
N ALA A 359 21.09 -3.27 22.58
CA ALA A 359 20.59 -1.99 22.05
C ALA A 359 20.67 -1.89 20.51
N TYR A 360 21.45 -2.77 19.87
CA TYR A 360 21.59 -2.85 18.41
C TYR A 360 21.57 -4.31 18.00
N ASN A 361 21.15 -4.58 16.77
CA ASN A 361 21.15 -5.93 16.20
C ASN A 361 22.39 -6.17 15.32
N PRO A 362 23.42 -6.88 15.81
CA PRO A 362 24.58 -7.25 15.00
C PRO A 362 24.37 -8.54 14.20
N TYR A 363 23.25 -9.24 14.39
CA TYR A 363 23.03 -10.58 13.87
C TYR A 363 22.36 -10.53 12.49
N LEU A 364 22.93 -11.25 11.53
CA LEU A 364 22.31 -11.52 10.24
C LEU A 364 21.35 -12.69 10.39
N TYR A 365 20.06 -12.45 10.17
CA TYR A 365 19.05 -13.50 10.29
C TYR A 365 19.26 -14.59 9.23
N PRO A 366 18.99 -15.86 9.55
CA PRO A 366 19.09 -16.94 8.58
C PRO A 366 18.11 -16.71 7.42
N PHE A 367 18.53 -17.08 6.21
CA PHE A 367 17.62 -17.02 5.07
C PHE A 367 16.45 -18.00 5.27
N ARG A 368 15.24 -17.48 5.15
CA ARG A 368 13.99 -18.24 5.21
C ARG A 368 13.04 -17.71 4.15
N GLU A 369 12.44 -18.62 3.38
CA GLU A 369 11.33 -18.27 2.50
C GLU A 369 10.07 -18.06 3.36
N ILE A 370 9.50 -16.86 3.31
CA ILE A 370 8.35 -16.50 4.14
C ILE A 370 7.13 -16.35 3.24
N GLU A 371 6.25 -17.34 3.29
CA GLU A 371 5.06 -17.41 2.45
C GLU A 371 3.87 -16.63 3.02
N ILE A 372 3.87 -16.39 4.33
CA ILE A 372 2.84 -15.54 4.96
C ILE A 372 3.04 -14.08 4.55
N HIS A 373 1.94 -13.34 4.53
CA HIS A 373 2.01 -11.91 4.27
C HIS A 373 2.20 -11.14 5.58
N LYS A 374 3.17 -10.23 5.58
CA LYS A 374 3.38 -9.28 6.67
C LYS A 374 2.47 -8.06 6.46
N PRO A 375 1.83 -7.54 7.53
CA PRO A 375 1.22 -6.22 7.49
C PRO A 375 2.25 -5.14 7.08
N GLY A 376 2.01 -4.53 5.92
CA GLY A 376 2.87 -3.55 5.26
C GLY A 376 2.52 -3.51 3.77
N SER A 377 2.83 -2.42 3.10
CA SER A 377 2.61 -2.25 1.66
C SER A 377 3.73 -1.39 1.13
N THR A 378 4.24 -1.70 -0.04
CA THR A 378 5.30 -0.95 -0.72
C THR A 378 5.12 -1.07 -2.22
N ASP A 379 5.41 -0.02 -2.98
CA ASP A 379 5.20 0.00 -4.44
C ASP A 379 6.31 -0.74 -5.22
N ILE A 380 7.38 -1.20 -4.56
CA ILE A 380 8.36 -2.11 -5.18
C ILE A 380 7.76 -3.50 -5.48
N CYS A 381 6.66 -3.85 -4.80
CA CYS A 381 5.85 -5.01 -5.16
C CYS A 381 5.39 -4.93 -6.62
N ASP A 382 4.99 -3.76 -7.10
CA ASP A 382 4.57 -3.57 -8.48
C ASP A 382 5.70 -3.79 -9.49
N VAL A 383 6.94 -3.41 -9.15
CA VAL A 383 8.13 -3.70 -9.98
C VAL A 383 8.35 -5.21 -10.15
N SER A 384 8.07 -5.99 -9.09
CA SER A 384 8.24 -7.45 -9.10
C SER A 384 7.33 -8.19 -10.09
N TRP A 385 6.33 -7.53 -10.68
CA TRP A 385 5.49 -8.11 -11.73
C TRP A 385 6.10 -8.01 -13.14
N PHE A 386 7.10 -7.16 -13.31
CA PHE A 386 7.76 -6.90 -14.61
C PHE A 386 9.14 -7.54 -14.70
N THR A 387 9.83 -7.65 -13.57
CA THR A 387 11.18 -8.21 -13.49
C THR A 387 11.38 -8.94 -12.17
N PRO A 388 12.28 -9.96 -12.10
CA PRO A 388 12.77 -10.47 -10.82
C PRO A 388 13.25 -9.33 -9.92
N THR A 389 12.81 -9.31 -8.66
CA THR A 389 13.13 -8.27 -7.68
C THR A 389 13.50 -8.92 -6.35
N ALA A 390 14.54 -8.40 -5.69
CA ALA A 390 14.88 -8.79 -4.31
C ALA A 390 15.31 -7.59 -3.47
N GLN A 391 15.09 -7.71 -2.16
CA GLN A 391 15.38 -6.67 -1.17
C GLN A 391 16.12 -7.25 0.04
N CYS A 392 17.28 -6.69 0.36
CA CYS A 392 17.90 -6.90 1.67
C CYS A 392 17.49 -5.80 2.64
N VAL A 393 17.67 -6.05 3.94
CA VAL A 393 17.57 -5.03 4.97
C VAL A 393 18.81 -4.97 5.81
N SER A 394 19.20 -3.77 6.22
CA SER A 394 20.36 -3.57 7.07
C SER A 394 20.03 -2.69 8.26
N ALA A 395 20.56 -3.08 9.42
CA ALA A 395 20.34 -2.40 10.67
C ALA A 395 21.05 -1.03 10.65
N CYS A 396 20.30 0.00 10.27
CA CYS A 396 20.70 1.40 10.25
C CYS A 396 20.29 2.12 11.53
N TYR A 397 19.33 1.55 12.27
CA TYR A 397 18.78 2.10 13.50
C TYR A 397 19.06 1.18 14.70
N VAL A 398 18.91 1.72 15.90
CA VAL A 398 18.95 0.94 17.13
C VAL A 398 17.78 -0.06 17.15
N LYS A 399 18.00 -1.21 17.79
CA LYS A 399 17.00 -2.28 17.87
C LYS A 399 15.72 -1.74 18.50
N ASP A 400 14.57 -2.17 17.99
CA ASP A 400 13.21 -1.80 18.39
C ASP A 400 12.78 -0.38 17.96
N THR A 401 13.54 0.28 17.08
CA THR A 401 13.10 1.54 16.47
C THR A 401 11.91 1.26 15.55
N LEU A 402 10.77 1.89 15.85
CA LEU A 402 9.58 1.77 15.03
C LEU A 402 9.72 2.61 13.76
N GLY A 403 9.35 2.00 12.62
CA GLY A 403 9.11 2.70 11.37
C GLY A 403 8.19 3.91 11.54
N HIS A 404 8.40 4.96 10.75
CA HIS A 404 7.52 6.14 10.65
C HIS A 404 7.41 6.90 11.98
N SER A 405 8.49 6.88 12.75
CA SER A 405 8.57 7.52 14.06
C SER A 405 9.57 8.67 14.07
N TRP A 406 9.41 9.62 15.01
CA TRP A 406 10.42 10.67 15.20
C TRP A 406 11.75 10.06 15.69
N GLN A 407 11.73 8.93 16.39
CA GLN A 407 12.94 8.24 16.84
C GLN A 407 13.79 7.76 15.67
N GLU A 408 13.17 7.33 14.57
CA GLU A 408 13.88 6.96 13.36
C GLU A 408 14.54 8.17 12.68
N VAL A 409 13.79 9.28 12.55
CA VAL A 409 14.34 10.53 11.99
C VAL A 409 15.52 11.03 12.82
N ALA A 410 15.42 10.98 14.16
CA ALA A 410 16.48 11.41 15.07
C ALA A 410 17.80 10.63 14.85
N GLN A 411 17.74 9.38 14.39
CA GLN A 411 18.93 8.55 14.15
C GLN A 411 19.51 8.70 12.74
N GLY A 412 18.82 9.42 11.85
CA GLY A 412 19.14 9.47 10.42
C GLY A 412 20.51 10.04 10.08
N LYS A 413 21.13 10.84 10.97
CA LYS A 413 22.51 11.37 10.81
C LYS A 413 23.58 10.54 11.54
N SER A 414 23.21 9.47 12.23
CA SER A 414 24.12 8.72 13.09
C SER A 414 25.20 7.96 12.31
N GLY A 415 26.34 7.70 12.96
CA GLY A 415 27.39 6.86 12.39
C GLY A 415 26.93 5.43 12.08
N ILE A 416 26.01 4.88 12.88
CA ILE A 416 25.41 3.55 12.68
C ILE A 416 24.59 3.55 11.39
N CYS A 417 23.73 4.56 11.22
CA CYS A 417 22.89 4.74 10.03
C CYS A 417 23.73 4.77 8.74
N MET A 418 24.80 5.57 8.73
CA MET A 418 25.71 5.65 7.58
C MET A 418 26.46 4.32 7.33
N LYS A 419 26.84 3.59 8.38
CA LYS A 419 27.50 2.28 8.23
C LYS A 419 26.55 1.22 7.67
N GLY A 420 25.31 1.18 8.14
CA GLY A 420 24.27 0.28 7.61
C GLY A 420 23.99 0.52 6.13
N MET A 421 23.86 1.80 5.74
CA MET A 421 23.76 2.21 4.33
C MET A 421 24.90 1.64 3.47
N LEU A 422 26.15 1.74 3.94
CA LEU A 422 27.31 1.24 3.19
C LEU A 422 27.40 -0.29 3.16
N VAL A 423 26.89 -0.99 4.19
CA VAL A 423 26.74 -2.45 4.17
C VAL A 423 25.76 -2.84 3.06
N ALA A 424 24.57 -2.25 3.04
CA ALA A 424 23.57 -2.53 2.02
C ALA A 424 24.07 -2.24 0.60
N ALA A 425 24.78 -1.11 0.39
CA ALA A 425 25.40 -0.78 -0.89
C ALA A 425 26.35 -1.89 -1.38
N LYS A 426 27.16 -2.46 -0.48
CA LYS A 426 28.06 -3.58 -0.82
C LYS A 426 27.29 -4.85 -1.17
N VAL A 427 26.24 -5.19 -0.42
CA VAL A 427 25.40 -6.36 -0.69
C VAL A 427 24.74 -6.25 -2.06
N MET A 428 24.13 -5.10 -2.36
CA MET A 428 23.50 -4.82 -3.66
C MET A 428 24.51 -4.85 -4.81
N ALA A 429 25.70 -4.25 -4.63
CA ALA A 429 26.75 -4.25 -5.64
C ALA A 429 27.22 -5.68 -5.94
N LEU A 430 27.58 -6.46 -4.91
CA LEU A 430 28.02 -7.86 -5.08
C LEU A 430 26.93 -8.73 -5.72
N THR A 431 25.67 -8.49 -5.40
CA THR A 431 24.53 -9.18 -6.02
C THR A 431 24.47 -8.89 -7.51
N GLY A 432 24.47 -7.61 -7.91
CA GLY A 432 24.44 -7.27 -9.32
C GLY A 432 25.70 -7.67 -10.09
N ALA A 433 26.88 -7.65 -9.44
CA ALA A 433 28.12 -8.10 -10.06
C ALA A 433 28.07 -9.59 -10.41
N GLU A 434 27.43 -10.42 -9.57
CA GLU A 434 27.17 -11.82 -9.89
C GLU A 434 26.23 -11.98 -11.09
N LEU A 435 25.17 -11.17 -11.17
CA LEU A 435 24.22 -11.19 -12.29
C LEU A 435 24.88 -10.77 -13.62
N PHE A 436 25.86 -9.86 -13.59
CA PHE A 436 26.65 -9.49 -14.76
C PHE A 436 27.70 -10.55 -15.13
N ARG A 437 28.37 -11.13 -14.13
CA ARG A 437 29.50 -12.05 -14.33
C ARG A 437 29.05 -13.46 -14.75
N THR A 438 27.89 -13.90 -14.28
CA THR A 438 27.45 -15.30 -14.40
C THR A 438 26.08 -15.39 -15.10
N PRO A 439 26.06 -15.53 -16.44
CA PRO A 439 24.83 -15.61 -17.24
C PRO A 439 23.87 -16.72 -16.79
N GLU A 440 24.40 -17.84 -16.30
CA GLU A 440 23.62 -18.98 -15.80
C GLU A 440 22.82 -18.61 -14.54
N THR A 441 23.40 -17.80 -13.65
CA THR A 441 22.71 -17.30 -12.45
C THR A 441 21.54 -16.42 -12.84
N LEU A 442 21.75 -15.46 -13.76
CA LEU A 442 20.67 -14.61 -14.25
C LEU A 442 19.59 -15.43 -14.97
N LYS A 443 19.98 -16.44 -15.76
CA LYS A 443 19.04 -17.33 -16.43
C LYS A 443 18.15 -18.08 -15.43
N ALA A 444 18.71 -18.57 -14.32
CA ALA A 444 17.95 -19.22 -13.26
C ALA A 444 16.96 -18.25 -12.58
N VAL A 445 17.42 -17.04 -12.25
CA VAL A 445 16.57 -15.95 -11.71
C VAL A 445 15.40 -15.64 -12.64
N ARG A 446 15.65 -15.49 -13.95
CA ARG A 446 14.60 -15.24 -14.95
C ARG A 446 13.66 -16.42 -15.16
N ALA A 447 14.16 -17.65 -15.04
CA ALA A 447 13.35 -18.85 -15.19
C ALA A 447 12.31 -18.96 -14.06
N GLU A 448 12.73 -18.78 -12.79
CA GLU A 448 11.80 -18.77 -11.65
C GLU A 448 10.76 -17.64 -11.79
N PHE A 449 11.19 -16.44 -12.20
CA PHE A 449 10.25 -15.33 -12.41
C PHE A 449 9.20 -15.68 -13.47
N SER A 450 9.61 -16.26 -14.61
CA SER A 450 8.69 -16.65 -15.68
C SER A 450 7.71 -17.74 -15.21
N GLU A 451 8.17 -18.69 -14.41
CA GLU A 451 7.34 -19.73 -13.80
C GLU A 451 6.30 -19.14 -12.83
N ARG A 452 6.74 -18.29 -11.88
CA ARG A 452 5.85 -17.69 -10.87
C ARG A 452 4.87 -16.70 -11.46
N ARG A 453 5.30 -15.92 -12.46
CA ARG A 453 4.44 -15.00 -13.21
C ARG A 453 3.39 -15.79 -14.00
N GLY A 454 3.81 -16.89 -14.64
CA GLY A 454 2.93 -17.77 -15.39
C GLY A 454 2.04 -17.01 -16.37
N GLN A 455 0.73 -17.28 -16.32
CA GLN A 455 -0.29 -16.56 -17.11
C GLN A 455 -0.96 -15.42 -16.35
N LYS A 456 -0.50 -15.09 -15.14
CA LYS A 456 -1.09 -13.98 -14.39
C LYS A 456 -0.90 -12.70 -15.20
N GLU A 457 -1.79 -11.74 -15.04
CA GLU A 457 -1.65 -10.40 -15.64
C GLU A 457 -1.39 -9.40 -14.52
N TYR A 458 -0.47 -8.47 -14.74
CA TYR A 458 -0.34 -7.33 -13.85
C TYR A 458 -1.54 -6.43 -14.11
N ARG A 459 -2.32 -6.20 -13.06
CA ARG A 459 -3.43 -5.24 -13.10
C ARG A 459 -3.09 -4.18 -12.08
N PRO A 460 -2.75 -2.95 -12.52
CA PRO A 460 -2.62 -1.88 -11.56
C PRO A 460 -4.00 -1.70 -10.92
N LEU A 461 -4.00 -1.62 -9.60
CA LEU A 461 -5.16 -1.12 -8.87
C LEU A 461 -5.53 0.27 -9.42
N LEU A 462 -6.77 0.71 -9.23
CA LEU A 462 -7.37 1.86 -9.93
C LEU A 462 -6.76 3.24 -9.57
N ALA A 463 -5.51 3.31 -9.11
CA ALA A 463 -4.79 4.52 -8.77
C ALA A 463 -4.95 5.62 -9.84
N GLY A 464 -5.40 6.81 -9.40
CA GLY A 464 -5.68 7.97 -10.24
C GLY A 464 -7.03 7.95 -10.95
N ALA A 465 -7.79 6.85 -10.91
CA ALA A 465 -9.10 6.77 -11.55
C ALA A 465 -10.15 7.59 -10.78
N VAL A 466 -11.10 8.15 -11.53
CA VAL A 466 -12.26 8.87 -11.00
C VAL A 466 -13.52 8.30 -11.62
N THR A 467 -14.50 7.95 -10.80
CA THR A 467 -15.85 7.60 -11.25
C THR A 467 -16.84 8.61 -10.69
N GLU A 468 -17.81 8.99 -11.52
CA GLU A 468 -18.88 9.89 -11.14
C GLU A 468 -20.22 9.25 -11.48
N ASN A 469 -21.07 9.13 -10.47
CA ASN A 469 -22.43 8.68 -10.68
C ASN A 469 -23.38 9.87 -10.67
N ARG A 470 -24.19 9.92 -11.73
CA ARG A 470 -25.26 10.90 -11.88
C ARG A 470 -26.49 10.40 -11.14
N GLU A 471 -27.34 11.36 -10.81
CA GLU A 471 -28.65 11.14 -10.20
C GLU A 471 -29.49 10.15 -11.04
N ASP A 472 -30.13 9.18 -10.37
CA ASP A 472 -31.09 8.29 -11.03
C ASP A 472 -32.32 9.10 -11.48
N THR A 473 -32.48 9.25 -12.80
CA THR A 473 -33.59 10.00 -13.43
C THR A 473 -34.66 9.09 -14.03
N THR A 474 -34.62 7.77 -13.74
CA THR A 474 -35.56 6.82 -14.33
C THR A 474 -37.02 7.18 -13.97
N CYS A 475 -37.90 7.23 -14.97
CA CYS A 475 -39.33 7.47 -14.77
C CYS A 475 -40.00 6.32 -14.02
N CYS A 476 -41.08 6.64 -13.31
CA CYS A 476 -41.80 5.68 -12.45
C CYS A 476 -42.80 4.86 -13.28
N GLU A 477 -42.69 3.53 -13.20
CA GLU A 477 -43.79 2.62 -13.51
C GLU A 477 -44.51 2.27 -12.19
N ASN A 478 -45.81 2.00 -12.25
CA ASN A 478 -46.58 1.60 -11.07
C ASN A 478 -46.16 0.19 -10.62
N PHE A 479 -45.95 0.02 -9.32
CA PHE A 479 -45.66 -1.27 -8.68
C PHE A 479 -46.42 -1.38 -7.36
N SER A 480 -46.72 -2.60 -6.94
CA SER A 480 -47.31 -2.90 -5.62
C SER A 480 -46.45 -3.87 -4.81
N GLU A 481 -45.42 -4.47 -5.41
CA GLU A 481 -44.48 -5.34 -4.70
C GLU A 481 -43.03 -5.00 -5.04
N ILE A 482 -42.16 -5.20 -4.04
CA ILE A 482 -40.70 -5.16 -4.18
C ILE A 482 -40.14 -6.49 -3.72
N HIS A 483 -39.36 -7.12 -4.59
CA HIS A 483 -38.64 -8.35 -4.28
C HIS A 483 -37.15 -8.02 -4.23
N PHE A 484 -36.54 -8.25 -3.07
CA PHE A 484 -35.10 -8.24 -2.92
C PHE A 484 -34.57 -9.63 -3.22
N VAL A 485 -33.74 -9.73 -4.25
CA VAL A 485 -33.16 -10.99 -4.72
C VAL A 485 -31.67 -10.98 -4.42
N GLY A 486 -31.28 -11.86 -3.52
CA GLY A 486 -29.90 -12.10 -3.09
C GLY A 486 -29.19 -13.14 -3.94
N ILE A 487 -28.01 -13.56 -3.49
CA ILE A 487 -27.29 -14.68 -4.08
C ILE A 487 -27.73 -15.96 -3.36
N GLU A 488 -28.01 -17.03 -4.11
CA GLU A 488 -28.16 -18.36 -3.50
C GLU A 488 -26.81 -18.82 -2.97
N ASP A 489 -26.62 -18.70 -1.65
CA ASP A 489 -25.47 -19.20 -0.92
C ASP A 489 -25.97 -19.99 0.30
N ASP A 490 -25.67 -21.28 0.34
CA ASP A 490 -26.04 -22.15 1.47
C ASP A 490 -25.15 -21.92 2.71
N GLY A 491 -24.16 -21.03 2.61
CA GLY A 491 -23.20 -20.67 3.63
C GLY A 491 -22.26 -21.81 4.02
N LEU A 492 -22.31 -22.96 3.32
CA LEU A 492 -21.47 -24.12 3.62
C LEU A 492 -20.02 -23.85 3.23
N ALA A 493 -19.78 -23.17 2.10
CA ALA A 493 -18.44 -22.85 1.64
C ALA A 493 -17.71 -21.98 2.68
N SER A 494 -18.29 -20.84 3.06
CA SER A 494 -17.71 -19.91 4.04
C SER A 494 -17.48 -20.54 5.42
N ARG A 495 -18.37 -21.45 5.85
CA ARG A 495 -18.20 -22.19 7.12
C ARG A 495 -17.08 -23.21 7.10
N HIS A 496 -16.82 -23.86 5.96
CA HIS A 496 -15.76 -24.88 5.86
C HIS A 496 -14.40 -24.28 5.53
N THR A 497 -14.36 -23.19 4.75
CA THR A 497 -13.10 -22.59 4.28
C THR A 497 -12.70 -21.35 5.06
N GLY A 498 -13.63 -20.69 5.76
CA GLY A 498 -13.39 -19.40 6.40
C GLY A 498 -13.21 -18.24 5.41
N SER A 499 -13.45 -18.47 4.11
CA SER A 499 -13.39 -17.46 3.04
C SER A 499 -14.80 -17.03 2.67
N ALA A 500 -15.05 -15.73 2.57
CA ALA A 500 -16.36 -15.26 2.11
C ALA A 500 -16.49 -15.54 0.61
N GLY A 501 -17.32 -16.52 0.24
CA GLY A 501 -17.53 -16.90 -1.16
C GLY A 501 -18.12 -15.76 -1.99
N ASN A 502 -18.85 -14.83 -1.36
CA ASN A 502 -19.41 -13.62 -1.96
C ASN A 502 -19.45 -12.46 -0.95
N LEU A 503 -19.20 -11.24 -1.43
CA LEU A 503 -19.18 -10.00 -0.65
C LEU A 503 -20.60 -9.37 -0.53
N GLY A 504 -21.57 -10.13 -0.01
CA GLY A 504 -22.96 -9.68 0.16
C GLY A 504 -23.97 -10.62 -0.49
N GLY A 505 -25.18 -10.11 -0.77
CA GLY A 505 -26.28 -10.87 -1.39
C GLY A 505 -27.32 -11.40 -0.39
N ASN A 506 -27.43 -10.79 0.79
CA ASN A 506 -28.46 -11.13 1.78
C ASN A 506 -29.73 -10.28 1.57
N ALA A 507 -30.80 -10.92 1.11
CA ALA A 507 -32.07 -10.24 0.81
C ALA A 507 -32.75 -9.65 2.05
N LEU A 508 -32.55 -10.25 3.24
CA LEU A 508 -33.06 -9.71 4.49
C LEU A 508 -32.34 -8.42 4.87
N GLU A 509 -31.03 -8.36 4.71
CA GLU A 509 -30.26 -7.12 4.90
C GLU A 509 -30.71 -6.04 3.93
N ALA A 510 -31.03 -6.39 2.68
CA ALA A 510 -31.56 -5.44 1.69
C ALA A 510 -32.90 -4.85 2.15
N MET A 511 -33.81 -5.70 2.65
CA MET A 511 -35.08 -5.28 3.21
C MET A 511 -34.89 -4.37 4.45
N GLN A 512 -33.98 -4.72 5.37
CA GLN A 512 -33.66 -3.90 6.54
C GLN A 512 -33.03 -2.54 6.16
N ALA A 513 -32.12 -2.54 5.17
CA ALA A 513 -31.54 -1.32 4.64
C ALA A 513 -32.60 -0.43 3.96
N PHE A 514 -33.59 -1.05 3.29
CA PHE A 514 -34.74 -0.34 2.73
C PHE A 514 -35.61 0.29 3.81
N GLU A 515 -35.95 -0.45 4.87
CA GLU A 515 -36.72 0.08 6.01
C GLU A 515 -36.04 1.30 6.65
N MET A 516 -34.73 1.21 6.85
CA MET A 516 -33.94 2.34 7.34
C MET A 516 -33.94 3.52 6.35
N ALA A 517 -33.77 3.25 5.05
CA ALA A 517 -33.84 4.28 4.02
C ALA A 517 -35.20 5.01 4.05
N MET A 518 -36.29 4.25 4.19
CA MET A 518 -37.65 4.76 4.33
C MET A 518 -37.79 5.67 5.54
N HIS A 519 -37.16 5.33 6.67
CA HIS A 519 -37.14 6.15 7.88
C HIS A 519 -36.33 7.44 7.71
N VAL A 520 -35.10 7.35 7.19
CA VAL A 520 -34.18 8.49 7.03
C VAL A 520 -34.78 9.54 6.11
N MET A 521 -35.33 9.10 4.98
CA MET A 521 -35.73 9.99 3.92
C MET A 521 -37.24 10.29 3.92
N GLY A 522 -38.05 9.57 4.72
CA GLY A 522 -39.49 9.76 4.82
C GLY A 522 -39.90 11.15 5.30
N LYS A 523 -39.02 11.85 6.02
CA LYS A 523 -39.22 13.25 6.45
C LYS A 523 -39.25 14.27 5.29
N TYR A 524 -38.79 13.87 4.10
CA TYR A 524 -38.80 14.71 2.90
C TYR A 524 -40.00 14.44 2.00
N LEU A 525 -40.84 13.45 2.34
CA LEU A 525 -42.07 13.20 1.61
C LEU A 525 -43.09 14.31 1.83
N SER A 526 -43.90 14.54 0.79
CA SER A 526 -45.07 15.41 0.89
C SER A 526 -45.98 14.95 2.04
N PRO A 527 -46.54 15.85 2.87
CA PRO A 527 -47.53 15.50 3.89
C PRO A 527 -48.79 14.82 3.33
N LEU A 528 -49.01 14.93 2.01
CA LEU A 528 -50.11 14.28 1.30
C LEU A 528 -49.79 12.85 0.88
N CYS A 529 -48.52 12.43 0.92
CA CYS A 529 -48.08 11.10 0.57
C CYS A 529 -48.21 10.18 1.80
N ARG A 530 -48.96 9.09 1.66
CA ARG A 530 -49.02 8.01 2.65
C ARG A 530 -48.48 6.74 2.04
N ILE A 531 -47.54 6.12 2.74
CA ILE A 531 -46.92 4.86 2.32
C ILE A 531 -47.31 3.80 3.35
N ARG A 532 -47.87 2.68 2.87
CA ARG A 532 -48.06 1.49 3.70
C ARG A 532 -47.25 0.36 3.10
N GLN A 533 -46.65 -0.43 3.97
CA GLN A 533 -45.87 -1.60 3.58
C GLN A 533 -46.26 -2.79 4.44
N ARG A 534 -46.15 -3.98 3.85
CA ARG A 534 -46.36 -5.26 4.53
C ARG A 534 -45.28 -6.23 4.09
N ILE A 535 -44.58 -6.83 5.06
CA ILE A 535 -43.65 -7.92 4.78
C ILE A 535 -44.45 -9.16 4.37
N LEU A 536 -44.14 -9.68 3.19
CA LEU A 536 -44.72 -10.91 2.66
C LEU A 536 -43.82 -12.11 2.96
N GLU A 537 -42.51 -11.93 2.82
CA GLU A 537 -41.50 -12.99 2.98
C GLU A 537 -40.17 -12.37 3.41
N THR A 538 -39.45 -13.01 4.34
CA THR A 538 -38.12 -12.57 4.80
C THR A 538 -36.99 -13.49 4.36
N GLY A 539 -37.30 -14.71 3.93
CA GLY A 539 -36.31 -15.75 3.63
C GLY A 539 -35.56 -16.28 4.85
N ASP A 540 -35.93 -15.87 6.07
CA ASP A 540 -35.27 -16.21 7.34
C ASP A 540 -35.85 -17.48 7.97
N GLU A 541 -35.98 -18.53 7.17
CA GLU A 541 -36.51 -19.83 7.64
C GLU A 541 -35.43 -20.68 8.35
N ASP A 542 -34.16 -20.35 8.13
CA ASP A 542 -33.00 -21.03 8.71
C ASP A 542 -31.87 -20.03 9.00
N ILE A 543 -31.56 -19.83 10.28
CA ILE A 543 -30.48 -18.92 10.77
C ILE A 543 -29.09 -19.25 10.17
N VAL A 544 -28.98 -20.44 9.59
CA VAL A 544 -27.76 -20.97 9.00
C VAL A 544 -27.62 -20.52 7.53
N ARG A 545 -28.72 -20.35 6.80
CA ARG A 545 -28.72 -19.98 5.37
C ARG A 545 -28.74 -18.48 5.19
N VAL A 546 -28.09 -17.99 4.12
CA VAL A 546 -28.22 -16.60 3.72
C VAL A 546 -29.57 -16.42 3.02
N PRO A 547 -30.45 -15.51 3.48
CA PRO A 547 -31.73 -15.27 2.80
C PRO A 547 -31.51 -14.79 1.36
N CYS A 548 -32.00 -15.57 0.39
CA CYS A 548 -31.87 -15.23 -1.04
C CYS A 548 -33.08 -14.44 -1.59
N LEU A 549 -34.18 -14.36 -0.84
CA LEU A 549 -35.40 -13.67 -1.25
C LEU A 549 -36.10 -13.01 -0.06
N ALA A 550 -36.46 -11.74 -0.21
CA ALA A 550 -37.34 -11.03 0.71
C ALA A 550 -38.35 -10.20 -0.09
N LYS A 551 -39.62 -10.21 0.32
CA LYS A 551 -40.73 -9.60 -0.42
C LYS A 551 -41.50 -8.63 0.45
N LEU A 552 -41.79 -7.47 -0.11
CA LEU A 552 -42.61 -6.43 0.48
C LEU A 552 -43.77 -6.10 -0.45
N GLU A 553 -44.97 -6.03 0.09
CA GLU A 553 -46.10 -5.35 -0.53
C GLU A 553 -46.04 -3.88 -0.14
N ILE A 554 -46.24 -2.98 -1.10
CA ILE A 554 -46.21 -1.53 -0.91
C ILE A 554 -47.42 -0.88 -1.57
N SER A 555 -48.06 0.04 -0.85
CA SER A 555 -49.08 0.93 -1.41
C SER A 555 -48.73 2.39 -1.13
N VAL A 556 -48.92 3.23 -2.15
CA VAL A 556 -48.69 4.68 -2.11
C VAL A 556 -50.01 5.37 -2.37
N GLU A 557 -50.49 6.15 -1.40
CA GLU A 557 -51.68 6.99 -1.53
C GLU A 557 -51.26 8.47 -1.60
N GLY A 558 -51.89 9.24 -2.50
CA GLY A 558 -51.68 10.69 -2.62
C GLY A 558 -50.76 11.09 -3.77
N ASP A 559 -49.53 11.54 -3.44
CA ASP A 559 -48.58 12.14 -4.38
C ASP A 559 -47.72 11.08 -5.11
N GLU A 560 -47.69 11.14 -6.45
CA GLU A 560 -46.89 10.27 -7.33
C GLU A 560 -45.37 10.34 -7.04
N SER A 561 -44.88 11.39 -6.36
CA SER A 561 -43.49 11.49 -5.93
C SER A 561 -43.06 10.34 -4.98
N GLY A 562 -44.00 9.77 -4.23
CA GLY A 562 -43.75 8.67 -3.29
C GLY A 562 -43.24 7.39 -3.98
N GLY A 563 -43.75 7.06 -5.16
CA GLY A 563 -43.31 5.88 -5.92
C GLY A 563 -41.84 5.97 -6.37
N ARG A 564 -41.43 7.15 -6.86
CA ARG A 564 -40.02 7.41 -7.26
C ARG A 564 -39.08 7.28 -6.08
N TYR A 565 -39.51 7.79 -4.93
CA TYR A 565 -38.76 7.72 -3.70
C TYR A 565 -38.55 6.28 -3.23
N ILE A 566 -39.62 5.50 -3.14
CA ILE A 566 -39.55 4.07 -2.75
C ILE A 566 -38.64 3.29 -3.70
N ARG A 567 -38.77 3.50 -5.01
CA ARG A 567 -37.93 2.81 -6.01
C ARG A 567 -36.44 3.13 -5.80
N ARG A 568 -36.10 4.40 -5.56
CA ARG A 568 -34.73 4.82 -5.26
C ARG A 568 -34.22 4.21 -3.95
N ALA A 569 -35.04 4.21 -2.91
CA ALA A 569 -34.71 3.60 -1.63
C ALA A 569 -34.45 2.09 -1.78
N ALA A 570 -35.32 1.38 -2.50
CA ALA A 570 -35.19 -0.07 -2.72
C ALA A 570 -33.97 -0.42 -3.58
N LYS A 571 -33.79 0.25 -4.73
CA LYS A 571 -32.59 0.04 -5.56
C LYS A 571 -31.30 0.34 -4.78
N GLY A 572 -31.27 1.44 -4.03
CA GLY A 572 -30.11 1.82 -3.25
C GLY A 572 -29.83 0.84 -2.10
N ALA A 573 -30.85 0.36 -1.41
CA ALA A 573 -30.73 -0.67 -0.37
C ALA A 573 -30.23 -2.01 -0.92
N ALA A 574 -30.76 -2.45 -2.07
CA ALA A 574 -30.27 -3.63 -2.77
C ALA A 574 -28.80 -3.47 -3.17
N LEU A 575 -28.45 -2.32 -3.75
CA LEU A 575 -27.07 -2.02 -4.13
C LEU A 575 -26.13 -1.93 -2.92
N MET A 576 -26.58 -1.45 -1.76
CA MET A 576 -25.83 -1.44 -0.49
C MET A 576 -25.59 -2.82 0.12
N THR A 577 -26.34 -3.83 -0.30
CA THR A 577 -26.28 -5.18 0.28
C THR A 577 -25.85 -6.24 -0.72
N GLY A 578 -25.55 -5.86 -1.97
CA GLY A 578 -25.16 -6.80 -3.03
C GLY A 578 -26.34 -7.59 -3.60
N CYS A 579 -27.57 -7.11 -3.39
CA CYS A 579 -28.80 -7.70 -3.91
C CYS A 579 -29.29 -6.96 -5.15
N LYS A 580 -30.35 -7.48 -5.77
CA LYS A 580 -31.16 -6.81 -6.78
C LYS A 580 -32.53 -6.45 -6.19
N ALA A 581 -33.10 -5.34 -6.65
CA ALA A 581 -34.48 -4.96 -6.36
C ALA A 581 -35.31 -5.13 -7.64
N GLU A 582 -36.32 -6.00 -7.58
CA GLU A 582 -37.28 -6.24 -8.65
C GLU A 582 -38.64 -5.66 -8.25
N PHE A 583 -39.37 -5.14 -9.24
CA PHE A 583 -40.62 -4.41 -9.01
C PHE A 583 -41.73 -5.08 -9.81
N TYR A 584 -42.85 -5.38 -9.14
CA TYR A 584 -43.99 -6.06 -9.76
C TYR A 584 -45.27 -5.23 -9.59
N SER A 585 -46.07 -5.15 -10.65
CA SER A 585 -47.46 -4.72 -10.57
C SER A 585 -48.29 -5.92 -10.13
N GLY A 586 -48.94 -5.84 -8.97
CA GLY A 586 -49.82 -6.89 -8.47
C GLY A 586 -50.94 -7.21 -9.47
N GLU A 587 -51.40 -8.45 -9.45
CA GLU A 587 -52.56 -8.91 -10.23
C GLU A 587 -53.88 -8.27 -9.76
#